data_AF-A0A966MRK4-F1
#
_entry.id   AF-A0A966MRK4-F1
#
_cell.length_a   1.000
_cell.length_b   1.000
_cell.length_c   1.000
_cell.angle_alpha   90.00
_cell.angle_beta   90.00
_cell.angle_gamma   90.00
#
_symmetry.space_group_name_H-M   'P 1'
#
loop_
_entity.id
_entity.type
_entity.pdbx_description
1 polymer ?
#
loop_
_entity_poly.entity_id
_entity_poly.type
_entity_poly.pdbx_seq_one_letter_code
_entity_poly.pdbx_strand_id
1 'polypeptide(L)' 'MADEPTSEVTQDHDDPGSADSTSELERLAGDLEGVGAALARLDSGEYWTDEISGEAIDDEVLAGDPTARRNP' A
#
# COMPACT_ATOMS: atom_id res chain seq x y z
N MET A 1 34.67 -30.79 7.40
CA MET A 1 33.71 -30.33 6.38
C MET A 1 32.40 -30.16 7.12
N ALA A 2 32.02 -28.92 7.43
CA ALA A 2 30.73 -28.64 8.04
C ALA A 2 29.70 -28.58 6.92
N ASP A 3 28.72 -29.47 6.94
CA ASP A 3 27.47 -29.28 6.22
C ASP A 3 26.72 -28.17 6.96
N GLU A 4 26.56 -27.01 6.32
CA GLU A 4 25.62 -25.99 6.80
C GLU A 4 24.21 -26.58 6.70
N PRO A 5 23.37 -26.50 7.75
CA PRO A 5 21.96 -26.76 7.54
C PRO A 5 21.45 -25.64 6.63
N THR A 6 21.11 -25.97 5.38
CA THR A 6 20.28 -25.11 4.55
C THR A 6 19.04 -24.81 5.39
N SER A 7 18.84 -23.55 5.76
CA SER A 7 17.60 -23.08 6.38
C SER A 7 16.49 -23.35 5.40
N GLU A 8 15.90 -24.54 5.49
CA GLU A 8 14.66 -24.88 4.82
C GLU A 8 13.64 -23.89 5.37
N VAL A 9 13.31 -22.86 4.58
CA VAL A 9 12.15 -22.02 4.84
C VAL A 9 10.96 -22.93 4.63
N THR A 10 10.64 -23.74 5.64
CA THR A 10 9.34 -24.39 5.75
C THR A 10 8.38 -23.24 6.04
N GLN A 11 7.95 -22.59 4.96
CA GLN A 11 6.89 -21.60 4.99
C GLN A 11 5.63 -22.38 5.33
N ASP A 12 5.39 -22.48 6.64
CA ASP A 12 4.17 -22.99 7.26
C ASP A 12 3.01 -22.07 6.86
N HIS A 13 2.51 -22.26 5.65
CA HIS A 13 1.19 -21.79 5.25
C HIS A 13 0.18 -22.91 5.50
N ASP A 14 0.03 -23.33 6.76
CA ASP A 14 -1.03 -24.27 7.14
C ASP A 14 -2.36 -23.50 7.38
N ASP A 15 -3.25 -23.60 6.39
CA ASP A 15 -4.72 -23.83 6.45
C ASP A 15 -5.49 -23.36 7.71
N PRO A 16 -6.67 -22.66 7.67
CA PRO A 16 -7.81 -22.82 6.75
C PRO A 16 -8.54 -21.49 6.38
N GLY A 17 -8.50 -21.06 5.12
CA GLY A 17 -9.29 -19.90 4.71
C GLY A 17 -8.93 -19.31 3.36
N SER A 18 -9.12 -20.03 2.24
CA SER A 18 -8.92 -19.45 0.89
C SER A 18 -9.69 -18.14 0.64
N ALA A 19 -10.76 -17.85 1.39
CA ALA A 19 -11.48 -16.58 1.33
C ALA A 19 -10.74 -15.43 2.05
N ASP A 20 -9.96 -15.73 3.09
CA ASP A 20 -9.18 -14.75 3.85
C ASP A 20 -8.00 -14.24 3.01
N SER A 21 -7.21 -15.16 2.43
CA SER A 21 -6.12 -14.79 1.52
C SER A 21 -6.62 -14.07 0.25
N THR A 22 -7.80 -14.43 -0.27
CA THR A 22 -8.41 -13.69 -1.39
C THR A 22 -8.79 -12.27 -0.97
N SER A 23 -9.38 -12.08 0.21
CA SER A 23 -9.73 -10.76 0.74
C SER A 23 -8.49 -9.90 1.03
N GLU A 24 -7.39 -10.52 1.49
CA GLU A 24 -6.10 -9.85 1.67
C GLU A 24 -5.49 -9.41 0.33
N LEU A 25 -5.55 -10.26 -0.69
CA LEU A 25 -5.11 -9.90 -2.04
C LEU A 25 -5.96 -8.77 -2.63
N GLU A 26 -7.26 -8.75 -2.38
CA GLU A 26 -8.15 -7.64 -2.80
C GLU A 26 -7.80 -6.34 -2.07
N ARG A 27 -7.50 -6.38 -0.76
CA ARG A 27 -7.00 -5.21 -0.01
C ARG A 27 -5.68 -4.73 -0.60
N LEU A 28 -4.71 -5.62 -0.80
CA LEU A 28 -3.43 -5.29 -1.38
C LEU A 28 -3.58 -4.71 -2.80
N ALA A 29 -4.48 -5.25 -3.61
CA ALA A 29 -4.77 -4.72 -4.94
C ALA A 29 -5.31 -3.29 -4.87
N GLY A 30 -6.24 -3.02 -3.93
CA GLY A 30 -6.75 -1.67 -3.68
C GLY A 30 -5.69 -0.70 -3.21
N ASP A 31 -4.81 -1.13 -2.29
CA ASP A 31 -3.69 -0.32 -1.80
C ASP A 31 -2.74 0.04 -2.94
N LEU A 32 -2.39 -0.94 -3.79
CA LEU A 32 -1.54 -0.72 -4.96
C LEU A 32 -2.18 0.18 -6.01
N GLU A 33 -3.50 0.08 -6.22
CA GLU A 33 -4.24 1.02 -7.07
C GLU A 33 -4.18 2.45 -6.51
N GLY A 34 -4.34 2.59 -5.18
CA GLY A 34 -4.21 3.87 -4.47
C GLY A 34 -2.83 4.51 -4.67
N VAL A 35 -1.76 3.71 -4.54
CA VAL A 35 -0.39 4.15 -4.82
C VAL A 35 -0.21 4.54 -6.28
N GLY A 36 -0.74 3.76 -7.22
CA GLY A 36 -0.68 4.10 -8.65
C GLY A 36 -1.34 5.45 -8.96
N ALA A 37 -2.52 5.70 -8.38
CA ALA A 37 -3.22 6.98 -8.52
C ALA A 37 -2.45 8.14 -7.87
N ALA A 38 -1.78 7.90 -6.74
CA ALA A 38 -0.92 8.89 -6.09
C ALA A 38 0.28 9.28 -6.98
N LEU A 39 0.96 8.29 -7.56
CA LEU A 39 2.07 8.53 -8.48
C LEU A 39 1.65 9.28 -9.75
N ALA A 40 0.47 8.97 -10.30
CA ALA A 40 -0.06 9.70 -11.44
C ALA A 40 -0.31 11.19 -11.12
N ARG A 41 -0.85 11.49 -9.94
CA ARG A 41 -1.01 12.88 -9.47
C ARG A 41 0.34 13.56 -9.22
N LEU A 42 1.34 12.81 -8.77
CA LEU A 42 2.68 13.35 -8.57
C LEU A 42 3.31 13.77 -9.88
N ASP A 43 3.12 12.96 -10.92
CA ASP A 43 3.54 13.28 -12.29
C ASP A 43 2.78 14.49 -12.88
N SER A 44 1.48 14.59 -12.61
CA SER A 44 0.66 15.74 -13.07
C SER A 44 0.90 17.04 -12.27
N GLY A 45 1.57 16.95 -11.11
CA GLY A 45 1.79 18.08 -10.20
C GLY A 45 0.59 18.44 -9.32
N GLU A 46 -0.37 17.52 -9.20
CA GLU A 46 -1.60 17.70 -8.41
C GLU A 46 -1.58 16.88 -7.10
N TYR A 47 -0.48 16.18 -6.81
CA TYR A 47 -0.38 15.25 -5.67
C TYR A 47 -0.73 15.87 -4.32
N TRP A 48 -0.22 17.06 -4.05
CA TRP A 48 -0.38 17.81 -2.80
C TRP A 48 -1.64 18.68 -2.79
N THR A 49 -2.53 18.58 -3.77
CA THR A 49 -3.71 19.45 -3.87
C THR A 49 -4.95 18.69 -3.42
N ASP A 50 -5.69 19.24 -2.46
CA ASP A 50 -6.98 18.70 -2.02
C ASP A 50 -7.99 18.82 -3.16
N GLU A 51 -8.55 17.70 -3.59
CA GLU A 51 -9.43 17.63 -4.78
C GLU A 51 -10.78 18.34 -4.60
N ILE A 52 -11.18 18.69 -3.37
CA ILE A 52 -12.46 19.35 -3.08
C ILE A 52 -12.26 20.83 -2.76
N SER A 53 -11.32 21.15 -1.87
CA SER A 53 -11.07 22.54 -1.48
C SER A 53 -10.13 23.27 -2.45
N GLY A 54 -9.24 22.54 -3.14
CA GLY A 54 -8.19 23.11 -3.97
C GLY A 54 -6.98 23.64 -3.18
N GLU A 55 -7.00 23.55 -1.85
CA GLU A 55 -5.89 23.94 -0.98
C GLU A 55 -4.81 22.85 -0.94
N ALA A 56 -3.64 23.16 -0.39
CA ALA A 56 -2.62 22.14 -0.18
C ALA A 56 -3.03 21.12 0.90
N ILE A 57 -2.76 19.83 0.66
CA ILE A 57 -2.88 18.76 1.65
C ILE A 57 -1.72 18.92 2.65
N ASP A 58 -2.03 18.78 3.93
CA ASP A 58 -1.04 18.90 5.00
C ASP A 58 0.04 17.81 4.91
N ASP A 59 1.29 18.20 5.10
CA ASP A 59 2.44 17.27 5.06
C ASP A 59 2.28 16.13 6.07
N GLU A 60 1.69 16.40 7.24
CA GLU A 60 1.43 15.37 8.27
C GLU A 60 0.41 14.32 7.79
N VAL A 61 -0.57 14.73 6.98
CA VAL A 61 -1.56 13.83 6.40
C VAL A 61 -0.90 12.94 5.37
N LEU A 62 -0.11 13.51 4.45
CA LEU A 62 0.61 12.73 3.43
C LEU A 62 1.71 11.84 4.02
N ALA A 63 2.32 12.24 5.14
CA ALA A 63 3.27 11.40 5.86
C ALA A 63 2.61 10.18 6.51
N GLY A 64 1.36 10.31 6.97
CA GLY A 64 0.57 9.22 7.54
C GLY A 64 -0.10 8.33 6.50
N ASP A 65 -0.64 8.93 5.44
CA ASP A 65 -1.27 8.28 4.30
C ASP A 65 -0.82 8.95 3.00
N PRO A 66 0.22 8.41 2.33
CA PRO A 66 0.73 8.95 1.07
C PRO A 66 -0.28 8.89 -0.08
N THR A 67 -1.37 8.14 0.07
CA THR A 67 -2.43 8.02 -0.95
C THR A 67 -3.58 8.99 -0.73
N ALA A 68 -3.56 9.75 0.37
CA ALA A 68 -4.57 10.75 0.69
C ALA A 68 -4.79 11.73 -0.46
N ARG A 69 -6.04 12.15 -0.60
CA ARG A 69 -6.50 13.09 -1.63
C ARG A 69 -7.05 14.39 -1.03
N ARG A 70 -7.17 14.44 0.30
CA ARG A 70 -7.90 15.48 1.03
C ARG A 70 -7.35 15.64 2.44
N ASN A 71 -7.54 16.84 2.99
CA ASN A 71 -7.37 17.09 4.41
C ASN A 71 -8.57 16.51 5.22
N PRO A 72 -8.37 16.19 6.50
CA PRO A 72 -9.42 15.67 7.39
C PRO A 72 -10.59 16.63 7.62
#